data_AF-A0A961I9P1-F1
#
_entry.id   AF-A0A961I9P1-F1
#
_cell.length_a   1.000
_cell.length_b   1.000
_cell.length_c   1.000
_cell.angle_alpha   90.00
_cell.angle_beta   90.00
_cell.angle_gamma   90.00
#
_symmetry.space_group_name_H-M   'P 1'
#
loop_
_entity.id
_entity.type
_entity.pdbx_description
1 polymer ?
#
loop_
_entity_poly.entity_id
_entity_poly.type
_entity_poly.pdbx_seq_one_letter_code
_entity_poly.pdbx_strand_id
1 'polypeptide(L)'
;WARPEFLDYTNPDHVGSRYDSHQNSYADACAMLRVADLESGARYQPEVHDAFFRNFTWRNLNDEEADLAPPCVVHMRPGSQRGARMGELIELFSGGRPLKVFVLQEHAVFGTAATGRAAINQLHPDFGFMGIALRRVFVVQGVPGEADLTADILTGLQSHRPAIFSLLETDPGANPHLGSAHLAIASRAFPRFVYNPDAGIALADCLDISENPDPDSQWARIDGRTITYADFAARDLRMHSEFTPFQTEVAHGVAMNNPMDVQAYLELPAIERRKHTPVVILTNADGNSTRLVPSRSIIEQTMDRAQLWLNLQSMAGKGTPHAVGADADPSVATGAEPTTSANKELQQQREEIEQQAVTRAITNLVARLALGN
;
A
#
# COMPACT_ATOMS: atom_id res chain seq x y z
N TRP A 1 -15.46 -17.92 -28.98
CA TRP A 1 -14.19 -17.29 -28.58
C TRP A 1 -14.10 -17.33 -27.07
N ALA A 2 -12.94 -17.68 -26.52
CA ALA A 2 -12.80 -18.01 -25.11
C ALA A 2 -13.06 -16.78 -24.24
N ARG A 3 -13.84 -16.96 -23.16
CA ARG A 3 -14.21 -15.90 -22.22
C ARG A 3 -13.21 -15.86 -21.07
N PRO A 4 -12.97 -14.69 -20.45
CA PRO A 4 -12.25 -14.62 -19.19
C PRO A 4 -12.86 -15.56 -18.15
N GLU A 5 -12.01 -16.19 -17.36
CA GLU A 5 -12.43 -16.99 -16.21
C GLU A 5 -12.46 -16.11 -14.97
N PHE A 6 -13.55 -16.17 -14.21
CA PHE A 6 -13.70 -15.46 -12.94
C PHE A 6 -13.75 -16.47 -11.80
N LEU A 7 -12.89 -16.28 -10.79
CA LEU A 7 -12.74 -17.15 -9.64
C LEU A 7 -12.87 -16.33 -8.36
N ASP A 8 -13.39 -16.93 -7.29
CA ASP A 8 -13.31 -16.36 -5.94
C ASP A 8 -12.11 -16.94 -5.19
N TYR A 9 -11.34 -16.07 -4.52
CA TYR A 9 -10.22 -16.47 -3.68
C TYR A 9 -10.71 -17.13 -2.38
N THR A 10 -10.93 -18.44 -2.48
CA THR A 10 -11.39 -19.31 -1.39
C THR A 10 -10.32 -20.32 -0.99
N ASN A 11 -9.61 -20.87 -1.97
CA ASN A 11 -8.51 -21.82 -1.81
C ASN A 11 -7.46 -21.58 -2.91
N PRO A 12 -6.18 -21.33 -2.57
CA PRO A 12 -5.10 -21.08 -3.54
C PRO A 12 -4.87 -22.26 -4.50
N ASP A 13 -4.93 -23.50 -4.02
CA ASP A 13 -4.69 -24.71 -4.84
C ASP A 13 -5.79 -24.86 -5.89
N HIS A 14 -7.03 -24.57 -5.48
CA HIS A 14 -8.17 -24.57 -6.39
C HIS A 14 -7.99 -23.49 -7.47
N VAL A 15 -7.59 -22.28 -7.09
CA VAL A 15 -7.33 -21.19 -8.03
C VAL A 15 -6.21 -21.56 -9.02
N GLY A 16 -5.10 -22.09 -8.53
CA GLY A 16 -3.98 -22.51 -9.38
C GLY A 16 -4.36 -23.62 -10.35
N SER A 17 -5.11 -24.63 -9.89
CA SER A 17 -5.58 -25.74 -10.73
C SER A 17 -6.59 -25.30 -11.80
N ARG A 18 -7.51 -24.39 -11.45
CA ARG A 18 -8.46 -23.79 -12.40
C ARG A 18 -7.73 -22.98 -13.46
N TYR A 19 -6.78 -22.15 -13.05
CA TYR A 19 -5.92 -21.39 -13.96
C TYR A 19 -5.22 -22.31 -14.95
N ASP A 20 -4.50 -23.33 -14.46
CA ASP A 20 -3.76 -24.25 -15.33
C ASP A 20 -4.71 -24.97 -16.30
N SER A 21 -5.88 -25.42 -15.83
CA SER A 21 -6.89 -26.06 -16.69
C SER A 21 -7.44 -25.14 -17.77
N HIS A 22 -7.76 -23.89 -17.41
CA HIS A 22 -8.31 -22.91 -18.34
C HIS A 22 -7.29 -22.52 -19.42
N GLN A 23 -6.05 -22.24 -19.01
CA GLN A 23 -4.99 -21.84 -19.92
C GLN A 23 -4.49 -23.01 -20.77
N ASN A 24 -4.44 -24.24 -20.24
CA ASN A 24 -4.08 -25.41 -21.04
C ASN A 24 -5.14 -25.73 -22.10
N SER A 25 -6.43 -25.49 -21.84
CA SER A 25 -7.45 -25.62 -22.89
C SER A 25 -7.19 -24.69 -24.08
N TYR A 26 -6.60 -23.52 -23.85
CA TYR A 26 -6.18 -22.61 -24.92
C TYR A 26 -4.88 -23.10 -25.56
N ALA A 27 -3.91 -23.56 -24.76
CA ALA A 27 -2.65 -24.09 -25.24
C ALA A 27 -2.83 -25.31 -26.15
N ASP A 28 -3.81 -26.18 -25.88
CA ASP A 28 -4.15 -27.32 -26.73
C ASP A 28 -4.54 -26.85 -28.15
N ALA A 29 -5.29 -25.75 -28.27
CA ALA A 29 -5.66 -25.18 -29.56
C ALA A 29 -4.43 -24.61 -30.30
N CYS A 30 -3.54 -23.90 -29.60
CA CYS A 30 -2.28 -23.41 -30.17
C CYS A 30 -1.37 -24.57 -30.61
N ALA A 31 -1.28 -25.63 -29.82
CA ALA A 31 -0.54 -26.84 -30.17
C ALA A 31 -1.06 -27.45 -31.47
N MET A 32 -2.39 -27.61 -31.61
CA MET A 32 -3.00 -28.11 -32.84
C MET A 32 -2.67 -27.23 -34.06
N LEU A 33 -2.70 -25.91 -33.92
CA LEU A 33 -2.34 -24.99 -35.00
C LEU A 33 -0.86 -25.08 -35.38
N ARG A 34 0.05 -25.19 -34.40
CA ARG A 34 1.48 -25.37 -34.65
C ARG A 34 1.78 -26.71 -35.34
N VAL A 35 1.11 -27.79 -34.93
CA VAL A 35 1.22 -29.10 -35.60
C VAL A 35 0.76 -28.97 -37.06
N ALA A 36 -0.41 -28.36 -37.30
CA ALA A 36 -0.92 -28.15 -38.65
C ALA A 36 0.02 -27.33 -39.55
N ASP A 37 0.66 -26.28 -39.01
CA ASP A 37 1.67 -25.48 -39.74
C ASP A 37 2.93 -26.30 -40.09
N LEU A 38 3.40 -27.14 -39.16
CA LEU A 38 4.53 -28.03 -39.38
C LEU A 38 4.22 -29.10 -40.44
N GLU A 39 3.03 -29.69 -40.40
CA GLU A 39 2.57 -30.67 -41.38
C GLU A 39 2.37 -30.06 -42.76
N SER A 40 1.74 -28.88 -42.84
CA SER A 40 1.53 -28.15 -44.09
C SER A 40 2.85 -27.80 -44.79
N GLY A 41 3.89 -27.50 -44.01
CA GLY A 41 5.24 -27.26 -44.53
C GLY A 41 6.10 -28.51 -44.71
N ALA A 42 5.58 -29.72 -44.50
CA ALA A 42 6.35 -30.98 -44.50
C ALA A 42 7.59 -30.95 -43.56
N ARG A 43 7.50 -30.19 -42.46
CA ARG A 43 8.55 -30.04 -41.44
C ARG A 43 8.30 -30.90 -40.20
N TYR A 44 7.13 -31.54 -40.09
CA TYR A 44 6.78 -32.35 -38.93
C TYR A 44 7.64 -33.62 -38.84
N GLN A 45 8.34 -33.80 -37.72
CA GLN A 45 9.15 -34.97 -37.39
C GLN A 45 8.57 -35.65 -36.14
N PRO A 46 7.89 -36.81 -36.26
CA PRO A 46 7.26 -37.48 -35.12
C PRO A 46 8.23 -37.75 -33.97
N GLU A 47 9.47 -38.16 -34.28
CA GLU A 47 10.52 -38.43 -33.30
C GLU A 47 10.93 -37.22 -32.43
N VAL A 48 10.70 -35.99 -32.90
CA VAL A 48 11.00 -34.75 -32.16
C VAL A 48 9.72 -34.12 -31.60
N HIS A 49 8.69 -33.97 -32.43
CA HIS A 49 7.54 -33.15 -32.13
C HIS A 49 6.50 -33.85 -31.25
N ASP A 50 6.32 -35.17 -31.36
CA ASP A 50 5.34 -35.90 -30.54
C ASP A 50 5.65 -35.75 -29.04
N ALA A 51 6.93 -35.78 -28.67
CA ALA A 51 7.36 -35.65 -27.28
C ALA A 51 7.15 -34.21 -26.76
N PHE A 52 7.40 -33.21 -27.60
CA PHE A 52 7.18 -31.81 -27.28
C PHE A 52 5.68 -31.50 -27.08
N PHE A 53 4.84 -31.87 -28.06
CA PHE A 53 3.42 -31.54 -28.02
C PHE A 53 2.63 -32.32 -26.95
N ARG A 54 3.10 -33.52 -26.56
CA ARG A 54 2.51 -34.29 -25.45
C ARG A 54 2.57 -33.58 -24.10
N ASN A 55 3.59 -32.74 -23.89
CA ASN A 55 3.77 -31.97 -22.66
C ASN A 55 3.57 -30.47 -22.90
N PHE A 56 2.92 -30.10 -24.01
CA PHE A 56 2.66 -28.69 -24.32
C PHE A 56 1.63 -28.13 -23.36
N THR A 57 1.97 -27.01 -22.75
CA THR A 57 1.11 -26.31 -21.79
C THR A 57 1.12 -24.83 -22.10
N TRP A 58 0.32 -24.06 -21.37
CA TRP A 58 0.36 -22.60 -21.47
C TRP A 58 1.75 -21.99 -21.28
N ARG A 59 2.66 -22.68 -20.57
CA ARG A 59 4.07 -22.25 -20.40
C ARG A 59 4.91 -22.34 -21.68
N ASN A 60 4.40 -22.98 -22.73
CA ASN A 60 5.06 -23.16 -24.01
C ASN A 60 4.54 -22.20 -25.10
N LEU A 61 3.56 -21.37 -24.75
CA LEU A 61 3.05 -20.33 -25.63
C LEU A 61 4.13 -19.27 -25.87
N ASN A 62 4.13 -18.71 -27.08
CA ASN A 62 4.88 -17.48 -27.34
C ASN A 62 4.06 -16.27 -26.90
N ASP A 63 4.64 -15.08 -26.97
CA ASP A 63 3.99 -13.84 -26.51
C ASP A 63 2.70 -13.55 -27.29
N GLU A 64 2.69 -13.74 -28.61
CA GLU A 64 1.50 -13.52 -29.45
C GLU A 64 0.34 -14.46 -29.10
N GLU A 65 0.63 -15.72 -28.81
CA GLU A 65 -0.38 -16.69 -28.38
C GLU A 65 -0.84 -16.41 -26.94
N ALA A 66 0.07 -16.02 -26.06
CA ALA A 66 -0.26 -15.64 -24.68
C ALA A 66 -1.17 -14.40 -24.64
N ASP A 67 -0.95 -13.42 -25.52
CA ASP A 67 -1.79 -12.21 -25.66
C ASP A 67 -3.24 -12.52 -26.07
N LEU A 68 -3.42 -13.62 -26.81
CA LEU A 68 -4.74 -14.09 -27.24
C LEU A 68 -5.44 -14.96 -26.19
N ALA A 69 -4.70 -15.44 -25.18
CA ALA A 69 -5.26 -16.24 -24.10
C ALA A 69 -6.06 -15.33 -23.14
N PRO A 70 -7.34 -15.63 -22.86
CA PRO A 70 -8.14 -14.80 -21.97
C PRO A 70 -7.57 -14.83 -20.54
N PRO A 71 -7.60 -13.70 -19.81
CA PRO A 71 -7.07 -13.65 -18.46
C PRO A 71 -7.96 -14.44 -17.49
N CYS A 72 -7.33 -14.97 -16.44
CA CYS A 72 -8.01 -15.52 -15.28
C CYS A 72 -8.03 -14.47 -14.15
N VAL A 73 -9.25 -14.03 -13.81
CA VAL A 73 -9.52 -12.99 -12.84
C VAL A 73 -9.96 -13.61 -11.52
N VAL A 74 -9.25 -13.29 -10.45
CA VAL A 74 -9.50 -13.78 -9.10
C VAL A 74 -10.03 -12.64 -8.26
N HIS A 75 -11.27 -12.73 -7.82
CA HIS A 75 -11.88 -11.79 -6.90
C HIS A 75 -11.54 -12.18 -5.46
N MET A 76 -11.09 -11.21 -4.67
CA MET A 76 -10.69 -11.41 -3.28
C MET A 76 -11.29 -10.34 -2.37
N ARG A 77 -11.93 -10.78 -1.29
CA ARG A 77 -12.40 -9.91 -0.20
C ARG A 77 -11.36 -9.84 0.92
N PRO A 78 -10.88 -8.66 1.35
CA PRO A 78 -9.83 -8.51 2.37
C PRO A 78 -10.16 -9.12 3.74
N GLY A 79 -11.43 -9.03 4.16
CA GLY A 79 -11.84 -9.35 5.54
C GLY A 79 -11.53 -10.78 5.98
N SER A 80 -11.46 -11.73 5.03
CA SER A 80 -11.15 -13.14 5.28
C SER A 80 -9.68 -13.52 5.10
N GLN A 81 -8.82 -12.59 4.65
CA GLN A 81 -7.47 -12.89 4.19
C GLN A 81 -6.41 -12.40 5.17
N ARG A 82 -6.20 -13.20 6.22
CA ARG A 82 -5.23 -12.92 7.28
C ARG A 82 -4.39 -14.16 7.59
N GLY A 83 -3.20 -13.96 8.16
CA GLY A 83 -2.33 -15.06 8.57
C GLY A 83 -2.01 -16.02 7.42
N ALA A 84 -2.33 -17.31 7.57
CA ALA A 84 -1.99 -18.36 6.61
C ALA A 84 -2.50 -18.08 5.19
N ARG A 85 -3.72 -17.50 5.05
CA ARG A 85 -4.30 -17.15 3.76
C ARG A 85 -3.49 -16.11 2.97
N MET A 86 -2.74 -15.26 3.68
CA MET A 86 -1.82 -14.32 3.05
C MET A 86 -0.57 -15.01 2.52
N GLY A 87 -0.03 -15.98 3.27
CA GLY A 87 1.09 -16.80 2.82
C GLY A 87 0.74 -17.57 1.55
N GLU A 88 -0.44 -18.19 1.54
CA GLU A 88 -1.02 -18.87 0.38
C GLU A 88 -1.14 -17.95 -0.86
N LEU A 89 -1.50 -16.69 -0.67
CA LEU A 89 -1.60 -15.71 -1.76
C LEU A 89 -0.21 -15.38 -2.33
N ILE A 90 0.79 -15.23 -1.45
CA ILE A 90 2.18 -14.99 -1.85
C ILE A 90 2.73 -16.18 -2.64
N GLU A 91 2.43 -17.41 -2.21
CA GLU A 91 2.80 -18.63 -2.94
C GLU A 91 2.14 -18.66 -4.32
N LEU A 92 0.86 -18.30 -4.41
CA LEU A 92 0.13 -18.22 -5.67
C LEU A 92 0.79 -17.24 -6.65
N PHE A 93 1.20 -16.05 -6.19
CA PHE A 93 1.95 -15.08 -7.00
C PHE A 93 3.36 -15.56 -7.37
N SER A 94 3.99 -16.34 -6.49
CA SER A 94 5.33 -16.91 -6.72
C SER A 94 5.32 -18.07 -7.72
N GLY A 95 4.16 -18.68 -7.99
CA GLY A 95 3.99 -19.81 -8.90
C GLY A 95 4.15 -19.50 -10.39
N GLY A 96 4.46 -18.24 -10.75
CA GLY A 96 4.74 -17.80 -12.13
C GLY A 96 3.51 -17.72 -13.04
N ARG A 97 2.30 -17.89 -12.49
CA ARG A 97 1.04 -17.73 -13.23
C ARG A 97 0.69 -16.24 -13.32
N PRO A 98 0.38 -15.68 -14.51
CA PRO A 98 -0.09 -14.30 -14.65
C PRO A 98 -1.55 -14.12 -14.18
N LEU A 99 -1.80 -14.44 -12.91
CA LEU A 99 -3.11 -14.30 -12.27
C LEU A 99 -3.45 -12.83 -12.02
N LYS A 100 -4.72 -12.48 -12.24
CA LYS A 100 -5.23 -11.11 -12.09
C LYS A 100 -6.10 -11.02 -10.84
N VAL A 101 -5.54 -10.57 -9.73
CA VAL A 101 -6.25 -10.54 -8.43
C VAL A 101 -6.87 -9.17 -8.21
N PHE A 102 -8.20 -9.12 -8.15
CA PHE A 102 -8.96 -7.94 -7.76
C PHE A 102 -9.27 -7.99 -6.28
N VAL A 103 -8.85 -6.96 -5.57
CA VAL A 103 -9.05 -6.79 -4.14
C VAL A 103 -10.01 -5.63 -3.92
N LEU A 104 -11.26 -5.94 -3.58
CA LEU A 104 -12.25 -4.92 -3.27
C LEU A 104 -12.22 -4.61 -1.77
N GLN A 105 -11.66 -3.46 -1.41
CA GLN A 105 -11.58 -3.00 -0.03
C GLN A 105 -12.87 -2.29 0.37
N GLU A 106 -13.56 -2.81 1.39
CA GLU A 106 -14.79 -2.20 1.92
C GLU A 106 -14.52 -0.97 2.80
N HIS A 107 -13.27 -0.80 3.24
CA HIS A 107 -12.83 0.32 4.06
C HIS A 107 -11.34 0.55 3.96
N ALA A 108 -10.93 1.82 4.07
CA ALA A 108 -9.53 2.22 4.25
C ALA A 108 -9.19 2.40 5.74
N VAL A 109 -9.74 1.55 6.61
CA VAL A 109 -9.47 1.55 8.05
C VAL A 109 -8.51 0.42 8.43
N PHE A 110 -7.44 0.78 9.13
CA PHE A 110 -6.34 -0.13 9.44
C PHE A 110 -6.20 -0.21 10.97
N GLY A 111 -6.88 -1.17 11.60
CA GLY A 111 -6.97 -1.24 13.06
C GLY A 111 -5.61 -1.31 13.76
N THR A 112 -5.44 -0.54 14.86
CA THR A 112 -4.20 -0.49 15.66
C THR A 112 -4.39 -0.85 17.14
N ALA A 113 -5.61 -1.21 17.56
CA ALA A 113 -5.93 -1.39 18.98
C ALA A 113 -5.29 -2.63 19.63
N ALA A 114 -4.89 -3.63 18.85
CA ALA A 114 -4.31 -4.86 19.38
C ALA A 114 -2.78 -4.89 19.27
N THR A 115 -2.14 -5.55 20.22
CA THR A 115 -0.68 -5.83 20.22
C THR A 115 -0.40 -7.33 20.08
N GLY A 116 0.81 -7.69 19.66
CA GLY A 116 1.23 -9.09 19.55
C GLY A 116 0.45 -9.88 18.50
N ARG A 117 0.05 -11.13 18.82
CA ARG A 117 -0.67 -11.99 17.86
C ARG A 117 -2.04 -11.43 17.47
N ALA A 118 -2.71 -10.74 18.39
CA ALA A 118 -3.99 -10.09 18.11
C ALA A 118 -3.83 -8.93 17.11
N ALA A 119 -2.71 -8.19 17.15
CA ALA A 119 -2.38 -7.16 16.17
C ALA A 119 -2.29 -7.74 14.76
N ILE A 120 -1.51 -8.81 14.58
CA ILE A 120 -1.32 -9.48 13.29
C ILE A 120 -2.65 -10.01 12.74
N ASN A 121 -3.51 -10.53 13.61
CA ASN A 121 -4.83 -11.02 13.22
C ASN A 121 -5.85 -9.90 12.96
N GLN A 122 -5.57 -8.67 13.36
CA GLN A 122 -6.41 -7.49 13.11
C GLN A 122 -5.82 -6.55 12.05
N LEU A 123 -4.56 -6.79 11.65
CA LEU A 123 -3.86 -6.03 10.63
C LEU A 123 -4.65 -6.14 9.33
N HIS A 124 -5.09 -5.00 8.83
CA HIS A 124 -5.60 -4.90 7.48
C HIS A 124 -4.40 -4.77 6.54
N PRO A 125 -4.10 -5.78 5.71
CA PRO A 125 -2.92 -5.77 4.87
C PRO A 125 -3.04 -4.70 3.78
N ASP A 126 -1.92 -4.02 3.51
CA ASP A 126 -1.79 -3.14 2.35
C ASP A 126 -1.39 -4.00 1.15
N PHE A 127 -2.39 -4.46 0.38
CA PHE A 127 -2.17 -5.34 -0.76
C PHE A 127 -1.40 -4.66 -1.88
N GLY A 128 -1.57 -3.36 -2.06
CA GLY A 128 -0.84 -2.60 -3.06
C GLY A 128 0.66 -2.57 -2.72
N PHE A 129 1.00 -2.19 -1.49
CA PHE A 129 2.39 -2.16 -1.03
C PHE A 129 3.03 -3.55 -1.00
N MET A 130 2.26 -4.59 -0.63
CA MET A 130 2.71 -5.98 -0.73
C MET A 130 3.07 -6.35 -2.17
N GLY A 131 2.25 -5.96 -3.15
CA GLY A 131 2.54 -6.21 -4.57
C GLY A 131 3.87 -5.60 -5.02
N ILE A 132 4.16 -4.36 -4.58
CA ILE A 132 5.46 -3.71 -4.81
C ILE A 132 6.60 -4.55 -4.19
N ALA A 133 6.43 -5.00 -2.95
CA ALA A 133 7.45 -5.79 -2.25
C ALA A 133 7.76 -7.13 -2.94
N LEU A 134 6.79 -7.71 -3.67
CA LEU A 134 6.99 -8.93 -4.47
C LEU A 134 7.76 -8.68 -5.78
N ARG A 135 7.96 -7.41 -6.18
CA ARG A 135 8.74 -6.90 -7.32
C ARG A 135 8.29 -7.34 -8.72
N ARG A 136 7.67 -8.51 -8.86
CA ARG A 136 7.25 -9.12 -10.13
C ARG A 136 5.77 -8.95 -10.41
N VAL A 137 5.02 -8.34 -9.49
CA VAL A 137 3.57 -8.19 -9.56
C VAL A 137 3.25 -6.79 -10.06
N PHE A 138 2.44 -6.67 -11.10
CA PHE A 138 1.86 -5.40 -11.54
C PHE A 138 0.82 -4.94 -10.52
N VAL A 139 0.82 -3.68 -10.11
CA VAL A 139 -0.12 -3.18 -9.10
C VAL A 139 -0.85 -1.96 -9.61
N VAL A 140 -2.16 -1.93 -9.39
CA VAL A 140 -2.95 -0.71 -9.43
C VAL A 140 -3.64 -0.58 -8.09
N GLN A 141 -3.43 0.54 -7.40
CA GLN A 141 -4.21 0.91 -6.24
C GLN A 141 -4.97 2.19 -6.55
N GLY A 142 -6.29 2.22 -6.35
CA GLY A 142 -7.08 3.41 -6.60
C GLY A 142 -8.55 3.28 -6.21
N VAL A 143 -9.33 4.29 -6.53
CA VAL A 143 -10.74 4.35 -6.19
C VAL A 143 -11.60 4.44 -7.46
N PRO A 144 -12.62 3.57 -7.64
CA PRO A 144 -13.50 3.66 -8.80
C PRO A 144 -14.08 5.06 -8.99
N GLY A 145 -14.11 5.55 -10.23
CA GLY A 145 -14.58 6.89 -10.57
C GLY A 145 -13.47 7.94 -10.79
N GLU A 146 -12.21 7.59 -10.53
CA GLU A 146 -11.06 8.38 -10.97
C GLU A 146 -10.85 8.32 -12.49
N ALA A 147 -10.29 9.38 -13.06
CA ALA A 147 -9.78 9.36 -14.42
C ALA A 147 -8.62 8.33 -14.53
N ASP A 148 -8.46 7.74 -15.71
CA ASP A 148 -7.36 6.81 -16.08
C ASP A 148 -7.23 5.49 -15.29
N LEU A 149 -7.92 5.30 -14.16
CA LEU A 149 -7.94 4.03 -13.42
C LEU A 149 -8.36 2.85 -14.31
N THR A 150 -9.34 3.05 -15.20
CA THR A 150 -9.76 2.00 -16.13
C THR A 150 -8.67 1.64 -17.13
N ALA A 151 -7.90 2.63 -17.63
CA ALA A 151 -6.81 2.37 -18.58
C ALA A 151 -5.68 1.57 -17.91
N ASP A 152 -5.36 1.88 -16.66
CA ASP A 152 -4.34 1.15 -15.91
C ASP A 152 -4.79 -0.27 -15.53
N ILE A 153 -6.08 -0.45 -15.22
CA ILE A 153 -6.65 -1.79 -15.03
C ILE A 153 -6.52 -2.61 -16.32
N LEU A 154 -6.85 -2.03 -17.48
CA LEU A 154 -6.73 -2.71 -18.78
C LEU A 154 -5.27 -3.09 -19.07
N THR A 155 -4.33 -2.17 -18.83
CA THR A 155 -2.89 -2.43 -18.97
C THR A 155 -2.45 -3.60 -18.08
N GLY A 156 -2.86 -3.61 -16.81
CA GLY A 156 -2.55 -4.71 -15.91
C GLY A 156 -3.18 -6.05 -16.29
N LEU A 157 -4.39 -6.03 -16.86
CA LEU A 157 -5.08 -7.22 -17.36
C LEU A 157 -4.34 -7.83 -18.56
N GLN A 158 -3.72 -7.01 -19.39
CA GLN A 158 -2.94 -7.42 -20.56
C GLN A 158 -1.49 -7.79 -20.23
N SER A 159 -0.97 -7.39 -19.07
CA SER A 159 0.41 -7.73 -18.66
C SER A 159 0.62 -9.25 -18.57
N HIS A 160 1.81 -9.74 -18.93
CA HIS A 160 2.20 -11.14 -18.72
C HIS A 160 2.66 -11.44 -17.29
N ARG A 161 2.52 -10.46 -16.39
CA ARG A 161 2.82 -10.61 -14.98
C ARG A 161 1.56 -10.92 -14.17
N PRO A 162 1.72 -11.56 -13.00
CA PRO A 162 0.65 -11.51 -12.02
C PRO A 162 0.33 -10.05 -11.68
N ALA A 163 -0.94 -9.75 -11.41
CA ALA A 163 -1.39 -8.40 -11.12
C ALA A 163 -2.27 -8.35 -9.87
N ILE A 164 -2.16 -7.26 -9.11
CA ILE A 164 -3.04 -6.89 -7.99
C ILE A 164 -3.74 -5.58 -8.34
N PHE A 165 -5.06 -5.59 -8.34
CA PHE A 165 -5.89 -4.40 -8.45
C PHE A 165 -6.55 -4.16 -7.10
N SER A 166 -5.97 -3.29 -6.27
CA SER A 166 -6.51 -2.92 -4.96
C SER A 166 -7.42 -1.72 -5.09
N LEU A 167 -8.73 -1.95 -5.02
CA LEU A 167 -9.75 -0.94 -5.26
C LEU A 167 -10.52 -0.68 -3.98
N LEU A 168 -10.60 0.58 -3.55
CA LEU A 168 -11.45 0.96 -2.43
C LEU A 168 -12.89 1.15 -2.90
N GLU A 169 -13.82 0.41 -2.33
CA GLU A 169 -15.25 0.65 -2.48
C GLU A 169 -15.63 1.92 -1.71
N THR A 170 -16.20 2.89 -2.40
CA THR A 170 -16.72 4.10 -1.76
C THR A 170 -18.18 3.94 -1.42
N ASP A 171 -18.54 4.21 -0.17
CA ASP A 171 -19.93 4.26 0.27
C ASP A 171 -20.70 5.36 -0.51
N PRO A 172 -21.79 5.02 -1.23
CA PRO A 172 -22.63 6.00 -1.92
C PRO A 172 -23.32 7.02 -0.98
N GLY A 173 -23.28 6.83 0.35
CA GLY A 173 -23.82 7.76 1.35
C GLY A 173 -22.91 8.92 1.79
N ALA A 174 -21.69 9.03 1.24
CA ALA A 174 -20.72 10.06 1.65
C ALA A 174 -21.10 11.49 1.20
N ASN A 175 -20.71 12.49 2.02
CA ASN A 175 -21.03 13.92 1.88
C ASN A 175 -20.77 14.49 0.45
N PRO A 176 -21.73 15.24 -0.15
CA PRO A 176 -21.67 15.71 -1.54
C PRO A 176 -20.60 16.78 -1.87
N HIS A 177 -19.94 17.40 -0.89
CA HIS A 177 -18.97 18.47 -1.18
C HIS A 177 -17.56 17.97 -1.55
N LEU A 178 -17.20 16.75 -1.14
CA LEU A 178 -15.97 16.06 -1.51
C LEU A 178 -16.35 14.59 -1.70
N GLY A 179 -16.35 14.10 -2.94
CA GLY A 179 -16.63 12.70 -3.21
C GLY A 179 -15.71 11.80 -2.37
N SER A 180 -16.26 10.73 -1.80
CA SER A 180 -15.54 9.80 -0.91
C SER A 180 -14.19 9.36 -1.48
N ALA A 181 -14.11 9.17 -2.81
CA ALA A 181 -12.89 8.85 -3.53
C ALA A 181 -11.80 9.92 -3.39
N HIS A 182 -12.10 11.16 -3.74
CA HIS A 182 -11.12 12.24 -3.70
C HIS A 182 -10.58 12.46 -2.29
N LEU A 183 -11.45 12.36 -1.27
CA LEU A 183 -11.01 12.46 0.12
C LEU A 183 -10.11 11.29 0.54
N ALA A 184 -10.42 10.05 0.13
CA ALA A 184 -9.61 8.88 0.44
C ALA A 184 -8.17 9.02 -0.10
N ILE A 185 -8.02 9.57 -1.30
CA ILE A 185 -6.72 9.77 -1.94
C ILE A 185 -5.98 10.95 -1.30
N ALA A 186 -6.64 12.11 -1.19
CA ALA A 186 -6.01 13.33 -0.65
C ALA A 186 -5.58 13.18 0.81
N SER A 187 -6.35 12.45 1.63
CA SER A 187 -6.02 12.16 3.02
C SER A 187 -4.89 11.14 3.21
N ARG A 188 -4.39 10.54 2.10
CA ARG A 188 -3.50 9.38 2.10
C ARG A 188 -4.10 8.14 2.78
N ALA A 189 -5.42 8.09 2.99
CA ALA A 189 -6.10 6.89 3.48
C ALA A 189 -5.98 5.73 2.48
N PHE A 190 -6.11 6.06 1.18
CA PHE A 190 -5.98 5.13 0.08
C PHE A 190 -5.32 5.84 -1.12
N PRO A 191 -3.99 6.08 -1.06
CA PRO A 191 -3.30 6.80 -2.12
C PRO A 191 -3.34 6.00 -3.42
N ARG A 192 -3.42 6.74 -4.52
CA ARG A 192 -3.49 6.22 -5.89
C ARG A 192 -2.09 5.90 -6.39
N PHE A 193 -1.82 4.71 -6.91
CA PHE A 193 -0.53 4.44 -7.55
C PHE A 193 -0.59 3.28 -8.54
N VAL A 194 0.34 3.28 -9.50
CA VAL A 194 0.61 2.15 -10.40
C VAL A 194 2.04 1.69 -10.17
N TYR A 195 2.23 0.39 -9.98
CA TYR A 195 3.55 -0.22 -10.04
C TYR A 195 3.61 -1.17 -11.23
N ASN A 196 4.41 -0.81 -12.23
CA ASN A 196 4.67 -1.63 -13.40
C ASN A 196 6.14 -2.10 -13.38
N PRO A 197 6.42 -3.37 -13.05
CA PRO A 197 7.77 -3.91 -13.07
C PRO A 197 8.49 -3.83 -14.42
N ASP A 198 7.74 -3.67 -15.52
CA ASP A 198 8.28 -3.61 -16.88
C ASP A 198 8.50 -2.18 -17.39
N ALA A 199 8.14 -1.15 -16.60
CA ALA A 199 8.29 0.25 -17.03
C ALA A 199 9.75 0.75 -16.99
N GLY A 200 10.63 0.10 -16.23
CA GLY A 200 12.04 0.46 -16.16
C GLY A 200 12.89 -0.49 -15.32
N ILE A 201 14.15 -0.10 -15.10
CA ILE A 201 15.10 -0.89 -14.29
C ILE A 201 15.11 -0.38 -12.84
N ALA A 202 15.07 0.94 -12.64
CA ALA A 202 15.03 1.52 -11.30
C ALA A 202 13.60 1.47 -10.75
N LEU A 203 13.46 1.29 -9.44
CA LEU A 203 12.15 1.28 -8.78
C LEU A 203 11.36 2.59 -9.04
N ALA A 204 12.07 3.71 -9.14
CA ALA A 204 11.49 5.02 -9.43
C ALA A 204 10.85 5.09 -10.83
N ASP A 205 11.36 4.34 -11.81
CA ASP A 205 10.77 4.26 -13.15
C ASP A 205 9.54 3.33 -13.16
N CYS A 206 9.45 2.42 -12.19
CA CYS A 206 8.41 1.41 -12.11
C CYS A 206 7.20 1.84 -11.27
N LEU A 207 7.32 2.87 -10.42
CA LEU A 207 6.27 3.30 -9.51
C LEU A 207 5.80 4.72 -9.84
N ASP A 208 4.53 4.83 -10.23
CA ASP A 208 3.87 6.10 -10.51
C ASP A 208 2.86 6.47 -9.43
N ILE A 209 3.02 7.70 -8.90
CA ILE A 209 2.16 8.32 -7.88
C ILE A 209 1.66 9.71 -8.33
N SER A 210 1.84 10.10 -9.59
CA SER A 210 1.54 11.46 -10.09
C SER A 210 0.09 11.87 -9.92
N GLU A 211 -0.83 10.91 -10.01
CA GLU A 211 -2.28 11.12 -9.97
C GLU A 211 -2.83 11.45 -8.58
N ASN A 212 -1.97 11.62 -7.57
CA ASN A 212 -2.39 12.09 -6.26
C ASN A 212 -2.29 13.63 -6.17
N PRO A 213 -3.18 14.29 -5.42
CA PRO A 213 -3.00 15.69 -5.04
C PRO A 213 -1.69 15.92 -4.28
N ASP A 214 -1.02 17.03 -4.61
CA ASP A 214 0.28 17.44 -4.06
C ASP A 214 1.27 16.26 -3.95
N PRO A 215 1.64 15.62 -5.08
CA PRO A 215 2.35 14.34 -5.06
C PRO A 215 3.79 14.46 -4.50
N ASP A 216 4.33 15.67 -4.45
CA ASP A 216 5.67 15.96 -3.91
C ASP A 216 5.64 16.45 -2.45
N SER A 217 4.44 16.62 -1.86
CA SER A 217 4.26 17.03 -0.46
C SER A 217 3.78 15.87 0.40
N GLN A 218 4.16 15.87 1.68
CA GLN A 218 3.68 14.88 2.66
C GLN A 218 2.15 14.88 2.77
N TRP A 219 1.55 16.07 2.77
CA TRP A 219 0.11 16.28 2.91
C TRP A 219 -0.48 16.98 1.71
N ALA A 220 -1.70 16.60 1.32
CA ALA A 220 -2.46 17.30 0.31
C ALA A 220 -3.22 18.48 0.90
N ARG A 221 -3.47 19.50 0.08
CA ARG A 221 -4.27 20.67 0.43
C ARG A 221 -5.52 20.75 -0.46
N ILE A 222 -6.68 20.86 0.18
CA ILE A 222 -7.97 21.09 -0.48
C ILE A 222 -8.55 22.38 0.07
N ASP A 223 -8.93 23.31 -0.81
CA ASP A 223 -9.48 24.62 -0.45
C ASP A 223 -8.63 25.38 0.59
N GLY A 224 -7.30 25.25 0.47
CA GLY A 224 -6.33 25.87 1.37
C GLY A 224 -6.09 25.15 2.70
N ARG A 225 -6.85 24.10 3.02
CA ARG A 225 -6.72 23.29 4.25
C ARG A 225 -5.94 22.00 3.98
N THR A 226 -5.04 21.65 4.88
CA THR A 226 -4.39 20.35 4.88
C THR A 226 -5.41 19.25 5.16
N ILE A 227 -5.30 18.13 4.45
CA ILE A 227 -6.16 16.96 4.63
C ILE A 227 -5.31 15.78 5.09
N THR A 228 -5.75 15.15 6.18
CA THR A 228 -5.07 14.00 6.81
C THR A 228 -6.00 12.80 6.85
N TYR A 229 -5.46 11.62 7.16
CA TYR A 229 -6.26 10.42 7.39
C TYR A 229 -7.36 10.62 8.45
N ALA A 230 -7.09 11.41 9.49
CA ALA A 230 -8.08 11.72 10.52
C ALA A 230 -9.32 12.45 9.95
N ASP A 231 -9.15 13.28 8.92
CA ASP A 231 -10.26 13.95 8.23
C ASP A 231 -11.13 12.97 7.43
N PHE A 232 -10.51 11.95 6.82
CA PHE A 232 -11.21 10.86 6.16
C PHE A 232 -11.97 10.01 7.17
N ALA A 233 -11.28 9.54 8.23
CA ALA A 233 -11.86 8.70 9.26
C ALA A 233 -13.01 9.38 10.00
N ALA A 234 -12.95 10.69 10.23
CA ALA A 234 -14.02 11.45 10.90
C ALA A 234 -15.33 11.46 10.11
N ARG A 235 -15.29 11.20 8.79
CA ARG A 235 -16.48 11.12 7.93
C ARG A 235 -17.01 9.70 7.75
N ASP A 236 -16.29 8.69 8.23
CA ASP A 236 -16.73 7.31 8.19
C ASP A 236 -17.60 7.01 9.41
N LEU A 237 -18.88 6.70 9.18
CA LEU A 237 -19.85 6.40 10.25
C LEU A 237 -19.40 5.25 11.16
N ARG A 238 -18.63 4.29 10.63
CA ARG A 238 -18.11 3.16 11.39
C ARG A 238 -17.09 3.60 12.43
N MET A 239 -16.42 4.73 12.19
CA MET A 239 -15.39 5.28 13.06
C MET A 239 -15.94 6.32 14.06
N HIS A 240 -17.25 6.59 14.07
CA HIS A 240 -17.83 7.62 14.94
C HIS A 240 -17.45 7.47 16.43
N SER A 241 -17.32 6.24 16.94
CA SER A 241 -16.90 5.98 18.33
C SER A 241 -15.45 6.38 18.64
N GLU A 242 -14.63 6.60 17.62
CA GLU A 242 -13.24 7.04 17.73
C GLU A 242 -13.10 8.56 17.78
N PHE A 243 -14.21 9.31 17.80
CA PHE A 243 -14.23 10.76 17.82
C PHE A 243 -15.15 11.29 18.91
N THR A 244 -14.64 12.18 19.77
CA THR A 244 -15.44 12.87 20.80
C THR A 244 -15.54 14.36 20.47
N PRO A 245 -16.69 15.03 20.63
CA PRO A 245 -16.76 16.48 20.53
C PRO A 245 -15.80 17.16 21.51
N PHE A 246 -15.01 18.13 21.02
CA PHE A 246 -13.98 18.81 21.82
C PHE A 246 -14.54 19.44 23.11
N GLN A 247 -15.73 20.04 23.05
CA GLN A 247 -16.36 20.63 24.23
C GLN A 247 -16.68 19.59 25.32
N THR A 248 -17.01 18.35 24.93
CA THR A 248 -17.26 17.25 25.86
C THR A 248 -15.97 16.84 26.58
N GLU A 249 -14.86 16.73 25.85
CA GLU A 249 -13.54 16.40 26.43
C GLU A 249 -13.04 17.49 27.40
N VAL A 250 -13.29 18.76 27.08
CA VAL A 250 -12.98 19.89 27.97
C VAL A 250 -13.86 19.86 29.23
N ALA A 251 -15.17 19.60 29.07
CA ALA A 251 -16.10 19.52 30.19
C ALA A 251 -15.78 18.36 31.14
N HIS A 252 -15.29 17.23 30.63
CA HIS A 252 -14.82 16.09 31.43
C HIS A 252 -13.42 16.29 32.02
N GLY A 253 -12.74 17.40 31.73
CA GLY A 253 -11.38 17.69 32.22
C GLY A 253 -10.29 16.80 31.61
N VAL A 254 -10.58 16.15 30.47
CA VAL A 254 -9.65 15.24 29.78
C VAL A 254 -8.82 16.01 28.75
N ALA A 255 -9.44 16.93 27.99
CA ALA A 255 -8.72 17.77 27.03
C ALA A 255 -8.12 19.02 27.66
N MET A 256 -6.95 19.40 27.18
CA MET A 256 -6.40 20.73 27.40
C MET A 256 -7.22 21.73 26.58
N ASN A 257 -7.49 22.92 27.12
CA ASN A 257 -8.17 23.99 26.39
C ASN A 257 -7.21 24.69 25.40
N ASN A 258 -6.57 23.89 24.55
CA ASN A 258 -5.57 24.30 23.57
C ASN A 258 -5.67 23.40 22.33
N PRO A 259 -6.79 23.50 21.57
CA PRO A 259 -7.04 22.66 20.41
C PRO A 259 -6.07 23.01 19.28
N MET A 260 -5.59 21.99 18.57
CA MET A 260 -4.64 22.12 17.46
C MET A 260 -5.01 21.18 16.32
N ASP A 261 -4.83 21.62 15.08
CA ASP A 261 -5.03 20.76 13.91
C ASP A 261 -4.14 19.51 13.98
N VAL A 262 -4.64 18.35 13.52
CA VAL A 262 -3.89 17.09 13.56
C VAL A 262 -2.53 17.20 12.86
N GLN A 263 -2.43 17.88 11.72
CA GLN A 263 -1.16 18.07 11.03
C GLN A 263 -0.15 18.80 11.92
N ALA A 264 -0.51 19.97 12.43
CA ALA A 264 0.35 20.77 13.29
C ALA A 264 0.73 20.01 14.57
N TYR A 265 -0.22 19.25 15.14
CA TYR A 265 0.03 18.40 16.30
C TYR A 265 1.08 17.31 16.01
N LEU A 266 1.04 16.68 14.83
CA LEU A 266 1.97 15.61 14.46
C LEU A 266 3.40 16.12 14.20
N GLU A 267 3.55 17.36 13.75
CA GLU A 267 4.84 18.01 13.50
C GLU A 267 5.58 18.39 14.80
N LEU A 268 4.87 18.47 15.93
CA LEU A 268 5.48 18.76 17.22
C LEU A 268 6.29 17.58 17.79
N PRO A 269 7.40 17.88 18.51
CA PRO A 269 8.06 16.89 19.36
C PRO A 269 7.09 16.27 20.39
N ALA A 270 7.32 15.01 20.74
CA ALA A 270 6.40 14.23 21.60
C ALA A 270 6.12 14.87 22.99
N ILE A 271 7.06 15.65 23.53
CA ILE A 271 6.89 16.36 24.81
C ILE A 271 5.93 17.55 24.64
N GLU A 272 6.01 18.26 23.52
CA GLU A 272 5.18 19.43 23.25
C GLU A 272 3.74 19.03 22.92
N ARG A 273 3.56 17.91 22.22
CA ARG A 273 2.24 17.32 21.95
C ARG A 273 1.37 17.18 23.19
N ARG A 274 1.95 16.87 24.36
CA ARG A 274 1.21 16.72 25.63
C ARG A 274 0.51 18.01 26.10
N LYS A 275 0.86 19.17 25.55
CA LYS A 275 0.30 20.48 25.89
C LYS A 275 -0.88 20.88 24.99
N HIS A 276 -1.21 20.06 23.99
CA HIS A 276 -2.21 20.34 22.98
C HIS A 276 -3.23 19.20 22.89
N THR A 277 -4.41 19.51 22.38
CA THR A 277 -5.42 18.50 22.04
C THR A 277 -5.61 18.50 20.53
N PRO A 278 -5.29 17.40 19.82
CA PRO A 278 -5.50 17.32 18.38
C PRO A 278 -6.99 17.39 18.07
N VAL A 279 -7.36 18.11 17.02
CA VAL A 279 -8.74 18.21 16.55
C VAL A 279 -8.82 18.12 15.03
N VAL A 280 -9.89 17.50 14.56
CA VAL A 280 -10.35 17.60 13.17
C VAL A 280 -11.61 18.44 13.11
N ILE A 281 -11.82 19.14 12.00
CA ILE A 281 -12.99 19.99 11.80
C ILE A 281 -13.90 19.32 10.76
N LEU A 282 -15.12 18.97 11.17
CA LEU A 282 -16.18 18.54 10.28
C LEU A 282 -17.18 19.66 10.07
N THR A 283 -17.46 19.97 8.82
CA THR A 283 -18.50 20.90 8.42
C THR A 283 -19.73 20.11 7.95
N ASN A 284 -20.88 20.38 8.56
CA ASN A 284 -22.15 19.77 8.15
C ASN A 284 -22.72 20.46 6.88
N ALA A 285 -23.82 19.92 6.33
CA ALA A 285 -24.47 20.48 5.14
C ALA A 285 -24.99 21.92 5.34
N ASP A 286 -25.25 22.32 6.58
CA ASP A 286 -25.73 23.67 6.94
C ASP A 286 -24.59 24.68 7.13
N GLY A 287 -23.33 24.27 6.93
CA GLY A 287 -22.15 25.12 7.11
C GLY A 287 -21.65 25.23 8.56
N ASN A 288 -22.27 24.53 9.51
CA ASN A 288 -21.83 24.49 10.91
C ASN A 288 -20.59 23.57 11.04
N SER A 289 -19.56 24.09 11.70
CA SER A 289 -18.30 23.38 11.93
C SER A 289 -18.21 22.84 13.37
N THR A 290 -17.97 21.54 13.51
CA THR A 290 -17.74 20.87 14.80
C THR A 290 -16.30 20.40 14.90
N ARG A 291 -15.66 20.70 16.04
CA ARG A 291 -14.33 20.17 16.37
C ARG A 291 -14.48 18.84 17.07
N LEU A 292 -13.86 17.81 16.50
CA LEU A 292 -13.80 16.47 17.06
C LEU A 292 -12.38 16.13 17.48
N VAL A 293 -12.24 15.50 18.65
CA VAL A 293 -10.99 14.97 19.17
C VAL A 293 -10.89 13.52 18.71
N PRO A 294 -9.93 13.18 17.83
CA PRO A 294 -9.68 11.81 17.43
C PRO A 294 -9.09 11.00 18.59
N SER A 295 -9.42 9.71 18.63
CA SER A 295 -8.78 8.77 19.55
C SER A 295 -7.29 8.62 19.24
N ARG A 296 -6.57 8.03 20.20
CA ARG A 296 -5.15 7.68 20.01
C ARG A 296 -4.93 6.76 18.80
N SER A 297 -5.85 5.82 18.56
CA SER A 297 -5.81 4.89 17.43
C SER A 297 -5.82 5.63 16.09
N ILE A 298 -6.69 6.63 15.95
CA ILE A 298 -6.77 7.46 14.73
C ILE A 298 -5.50 8.29 14.52
N ILE A 299 -4.92 8.84 15.60
CA ILE A 299 -3.66 9.58 15.52
C ILE A 299 -2.52 8.67 15.05
N GLU A 300 -2.41 7.45 15.60
CA GLU A 300 -1.40 6.47 15.21
C GLU A 300 -1.57 6.03 13.75
N GLN A 301 -2.81 5.77 13.30
CA GLN A 301 -3.10 5.46 11.90
C GLN A 301 -2.79 6.64 10.96
N THR A 302 -3.02 7.87 11.41
CA THR A 302 -2.67 9.06 10.61
C THR A 302 -1.17 9.17 10.40
N MET A 303 -0.37 8.89 11.43
CA MET A 303 1.08 8.83 11.31
C MET A 303 1.53 7.71 10.37
N ASP A 304 0.94 6.52 10.49
CA ASP A 304 1.25 5.35 9.66
C ASP A 304 0.97 5.61 8.16
N ARG A 305 -0.20 6.20 7.84
CA ARG A 305 -0.55 6.58 6.46
C ARG A 305 0.37 7.68 5.90
N ALA A 306 0.78 8.64 6.72
CA ALA A 306 1.76 9.64 6.31
C ALA A 306 3.13 9.02 6.03
N GLN A 307 3.56 8.05 6.83
CA GLN A 307 4.82 7.34 6.61
C GLN A 307 4.77 6.44 5.36
N LEU A 308 3.65 5.75 5.13
CA LEU A 308 3.41 4.99 3.90
C LEU A 308 3.57 5.90 2.67
N TRP A 309 2.97 7.09 2.71
CA TRP A 309 3.08 8.06 1.63
C TRP A 309 4.53 8.51 1.38
N LEU A 310 5.28 8.86 2.43
CA LEU A 310 6.71 9.20 2.30
C LEU A 310 7.53 8.05 1.71
N ASN A 311 7.21 6.80 2.05
CA ASN A 311 7.86 5.63 1.46
C ASN A 311 7.53 5.51 -0.04
N LEU A 312 6.26 5.69 -0.42
CA LEU A 312 5.84 5.69 -1.83
C LEU A 312 6.55 6.80 -2.62
N GLN A 313 6.64 8.02 -2.07
CA GLN A 313 7.39 9.12 -2.67
C GLN A 313 8.85 8.73 -2.91
N SER A 314 9.54 8.27 -1.86
CA SER A 314 10.95 7.85 -1.95
C SER A 314 11.16 6.75 -3.01
N MET A 315 10.28 5.76 -3.05
CA MET A 315 10.33 4.67 -4.04
C MET A 315 10.08 5.17 -5.47
N ALA A 316 9.20 6.16 -5.65
CA ALA A 316 8.91 6.81 -6.93
C ALA A 316 9.98 7.86 -7.33
N GLY A 317 11.09 7.96 -6.58
CA GLY A 317 12.12 8.97 -6.82
C GLY A 317 11.68 10.41 -6.49
N LYS A 318 10.55 10.57 -5.80
CA LYS A 318 10.01 11.85 -5.34
C LYS A 318 10.45 12.11 -3.91
N GLY A 319 11.07 13.25 -3.67
CA GLY A 319 11.41 13.73 -2.33
C GLY A 319 12.56 12.97 -1.64
N THR A 320 13.63 13.69 -1.34
CA THR A 320 14.31 13.57 -0.04
C THR A 320 14.90 14.93 0.35
N PRO A 321 14.90 15.31 1.65
CA PRO A 321 15.84 16.31 2.16
C PRO A 321 17.31 15.90 1.99
N HIS A 322 17.59 14.61 1.75
CA HIS A 322 18.93 14.06 1.54
C HIS A 322 19.49 14.26 0.12
N ALA A 323 18.71 14.82 -0.80
CA ALA A 323 19.23 15.34 -2.08
C ALA A 323 19.89 16.73 -1.94
N VAL A 324 19.88 17.35 -0.75
CA VAL A 324 20.55 18.64 -0.48
C VAL A 324 22.03 18.46 -0.06
N GLY A 325 22.54 17.23 0.00
CA GLY A 325 23.93 16.95 0.41
C GLY A 325 24.96 16.87 -0.71
N ALA A 326 24.59 17.01 -1.99
CA ALA A 326 25.53 16.88 -3.11
C ALA A 326 26.03 18.22 -3.68
N ASP A 327 25.39 19.36 -3.36
CA ASP A 327 25.73 20.68 -3.92
C ASP A 327 25.73 21.83 -2.87
N ALA A 328 26.05 21.54 -1.60
CA ALA A 328 26.15 22.59 -0.57
C ALA A 328 27.63 22.89 -0.20
N ASP A 329 28.06 24.10 -0.55
CA ASP A 329 29.32 24.77 -0.23
C ASP A 329 29.60 24.75 1.30
N PRO A 330 30.78 24.29 1.79
CA PRO A 330 31.00 23.94 3.21
C PRO A 330 31.28 25.13 4.14
N SER A 331 30.89 26.35 3.79
CA SER A 331 31.04 27.50 4.68
C SER A 331 29.70 28.18 4.91
N VAL A 332 29.20 28.07 6.14
CA VAL A 332 28.35 29.02 6.88
C VAL A 332 27.49 28.20 7.84
N ALA A 333 28.10 27.85 8.97
CA ALA A 333 27.37 27.50 10.18
C ALA A 333 28.24 27.95 11.36
N THR A 334 27.92 29.11 11.94
CA THR A 334 28.30 29.44 13.32
C THR A 334 27.59 30.71 13.76
N GLY A 335 26.72 30.58 14.77
CA GLY A 335 26.18 31.75 15.46
C GLY A 335 24.94 31.47 16.30
N ALA A 336 25.11 30.80 17.46
CA ALA A 336 24.42 31.12 18.72
C ALA A 336 24.82 30.15 19.85
N GLU A 337 25.43 30.69 20.91
CA GLU A 337 25.59 30.11 22.26
C GLU A 337 24.80 30.98 23.26
N PRO A 338 24.62 30.64 24.57
CA PRO A 338 24.66 29.34 25.26
C PRO A 338 23.50 29.12 26.27
N THR A 339 23.06 27.87 26.43
CA THR A 339 22.39 27.35 27.65
C THR A 339 22.88 25.92 27.88
N THR A 340 24.19 25.78 28.11
CA THR A 340 24.87 24.55 27.64
C THR A 340 25.76 23.84 28.66
N SER A 341 25.68 24.08 29.96
CA SER A 341 26.38 23.20 30.94
C SER A 341 25.49 22.07 31.44
N ALA A 342 24.33 22.40 32.04
CA ALA A 342 23.43 21.39 32.61
C ALA A 342 22.75 20.48 31.56
N ASN A 343 22.44 21.02 30.36
CA ASN A 343 21.86 20.24 29.27
C ASN A 343 22.89 19.34 28.58
N LYS A 344 24.17 19.79 28.45
CA LYS A 344 25.24 18.94 27.89
C LYS A 344 25.55 17.77 28.80
N GLU A 345 25.61 17.98 30.11
CA GLU A 345 25.88 16.90 31.07
C GLU A 345 24.77 15.84 31.05
N LEU A 346 23.49 16.26 31.02
CA LEU A 346 22.37 15.33 30.93
C LEU A 346 22.32 14.60 29.58
N GLN A 347 22.72 15.26 28.49
CA GLN A 347 22.73 14.70 27.15
C GLN A 347 23.90 13.72 26.95
N GLN A 348 25.09 14.05 27.49
CA GLN A 348 26.23 13.13 27.54
C GLN A 348 25.92 11.89 28.40
N GLN A 349 25.29 12.06 29.57
CA GLN A 349 24.87 10.92 30.39
C GLN A 349 23.85 10.03 29.66
N ARG A 350 22.94 10.60 28.89
CA ARG A 350 21.98 9.83 28.07
C ARG A 350 22.68 9.09 26.94
N GLU A 351 23.57 9.76 26.22
CA GLU A 351 24.36 9.14 25.14
C GLU A 351 25.25 8.02 25.66
N GLU A 352 25.86 8.18 26.85
CA GLU A 352 26.64 7.11 27.49
C GLU A 352 25.78 5.93 27.91
N ILE A 353 24.60 6.17 28.49
CA ILE A 353 23.66 5.09 28.87
C ILE A 353 23.16 4.36 27.62
N GLU A 354 22.82 5.08 26.56
CA GLU A 354 22.38 4.51 25.29
C GLU A 354 23.51 3.73 24.61
N GLN A 355 24.72 4.27 24.55
CA GLN A 355 25.89 3.56 24.00
C GLN A 355 26.22 2.32 24.82
N GLN A 356 26.12 2.36 26.16
CA GLN A 356 26.30 1.18 27.00
C GLN A 356 25.21 0.14 26.77
N ALA A 357 23.94 0.56 26.62
CA ALA A 357 22.83 -0.34 26.33
C ALA A 357 22.98 -0.99 24.95
N VAL A 358 23.35 -0.21 23.93
CA VAL A 358 23.60 -0.67 22.56
C VAL A 358 24.80 -1.62 22.52
N THR A 359 25.91 -1.26 23.18
CA THR A 359 27.10 -2.12 23.26
C THR A 359 26.75 -3.44 23.92
N ARG A 360 26.04 -3.40 25.05
CA ARG A 360 25.62 -4.62 25.77
C ARG A 360 24.65 -5.47 24.95
N ALA A 361 23.75 -4.84 24.20
CA ALA A 361 22.85 -5.54 23.29
C ALA A 361 23.64 -6.22 22.15
N ILE A 362 24.60 -5.52 21.54
CA ILE A 362 25.47 -6.07 20.50
C ILE A 362 26.34 -7.20 21.05
N THR A 363 26.95 -7.05 22.23
CA THR A 363 27.75 -8.11 22.86
C THR A 363 26.90 -9.34 23.15
N ASN A 364 25.69 -9.17 23.67
CA ASN A 364 24.77 -10.28 23.91
C ASN A 364 24.32 -10.95 22.59
N LEU A 365 24.09 -10.16 21.54
CA LEU A 365 23.75 -10.66 20.22
C LEU A 365 24.90 -11.48 19.63
N VAL A 366 26.12 -10.94 19.66
CA VAL A 366 27.34 -11.62 19.18
C VAL A 366 27.59 -12.89 19.98
N ALA A 367 27.44 -12.87 21.31
CA ALA A 367 27.58 -14.05 22.15
C ALA A 367 26.55 -15.14 21.80
N ARG A 368 25.29 -14.75 21.54
CA ARG A 368 24.23 -15.68 21.12
C ARG A 368 24.47 -16.24 19.71
N LEU A 369 24.93 -15.41 18.79
CA LEU A 369 25.26 -15.83 17.42
C LEU A 369 26.50 -16.73 17.37
N ALA A 370 27.50 -16.50 18.24
CA ALA A 370 28.70 -17.32 18.35
C ALA A 370 28.47 -18.66 19.08
N LEU A 371 27.46 -18.74 19.95
CA LEU A 371 27.12 -19.94 20.72
C LEU A 371 26.09 -20.85 20.05
N GLY A 372 25.75 -20.61 18.78
CA GLY A 372 25.03 -21.55 17.92
C GLY A 372 23.95 -22.37 18.62
N ASN A 373 22.88 -21.71 19.05
CA ASN A 373 21.58 -22.32 19.35
C ASN A 373 20.49 -21.57 18.61
#